data_AF-A0A958P683-F1
#
_entry.id   AF-A0A958P683-F1
#
_cell.length_a   1.000
_cell.length_b   1.000
_cell.length_c   1.000
_cell.angle_alpha   90.00
_cell.angle_beta   90.00
_cell.angle_gamma   90.00
#
_symmetry.space_group_name_H-M   'P 1'
#
loop_
_entity.id
_entity.type
_entity.pdbx_description
1 polymer ?
#
loop_
_entity_poly.entity_id
_entity_poly.type
_entity_poly.pdbx_seq_one_letter_code
_entity_poly.pdbx_strand_id
1 'polypeptide(L)'
;MYSSDNPEENIDLSIFQYPGPKPYSKETAVLMMADSVEAASRSLKSYNNESIAALVNGIIDEQVKEEQFINTNITFKDIATIKKLFIKKLLNIYHVRVEYPK
;
A
#
# COMPACT_ATOMS: atom_id res chain seq x y z
N MET A 1 4.56 -16.87 3.64
CA MET A 1 4.45 -17.84 4.76
C MET A 1 4.65 -19.26 4.22
N TYR A 2 3.75 -19.82 3.41
CA TYR A 2 3.95 -21.17 2.83
C TYR A 2 5.23 -21.37 1.99
N SER A 3 5.58 -20.40 1.13
CA SER A 3 6.78 -20.50 0.28
C SER A 3 8.10 -20.30 1.03
N SER A 4 8.05 -19.75 2.25
CA SER A 4 9.23 -19.49 3.08
C SER A 4 9.63 -20.73 3.90
N ASP A 5 8.67 -21.61 4.16
CA ASP A 5 8.84 -22.81 4.98
C ASP A 5 9.16 -24.08 4.16
N ASN A 6 9.13 -24.02 2.82
CA ASN A 6 9.37 -25.16 1.92
C ASN A 6 10.23 -24.78 0.70
N PRO A 7 11.54 -24.54 0.87
CA PRO A 7 12.44 -24.07 -0.19
C PRO A 7 12.73 -25.09 -1.31
N GLU A 8 12.41 -26.37 -1.09
CA GLU A 8 12.66 -27.49 -2.03
C GLU A 8 11.50 -27.75 -3.00
N GLU A 9 10.32 -27.14 -2.79
CA GLU A 9 9.22 -27.21 -3.74
C GLU A 9 9.32 -26.07 -4.76
N ASN A 10 9.20 -26.41 -6.05
CA ASN A 10 9.06 -25.43 -7.12
C ASN A 10 7.65 -24.82 -7.03
N ILE A 11 7.48 -23.87 -6.10
CA ILE A 11 6.19 -23.24 -5.82
C ILE A 11 5.90 -22.22 -6.92
N ASP A 12 4.82 -22.47 -7.66
CA ASP A 12 4.30 -21.51 -8.63
C ASP A 12 3.70 -20.30 -7.89
N LEU A 13 4.42 -19.19 -7.87
CA LEU A 13 3.97 -17.95 -7.23
C LEU A 13 2.69 -17.38 -7.85
N SER A 14 2.33 -17.78 -9.08
CA SER A 14 1.11 -17.28 -9.74
C SER A 14 -0.16 -17.69 -9.01
N ILE A 15 -0.16 -18.81 -8.27
CA ILE A 15 -1.33 -19.27 -7.51
C ILE A 15 -1.61 -18.41 -6.26
N PHE A 16 -0.63 -17.61 -5.84
CA PHE A 16 -0.74 -16.65 -4.73
C PHE A 16 -0.96 -15.21 -5.19
N GLN A 17 -1.07 -15.00 -6.50
CA GLN A 17 -1.34 -13.70 -7.09
C GLN A 17 -2.79 -13.63 -7.54
N TYR A 18 -3.36 -12.43 -7.48
CA TYR A 18 -4.65 -12.20 -8.12
C TYR A 18 -4.51 -12.39 -9.64
N PRO A 19 -5.50 -13.00 -10.31
CA PRO A 19 -5.44 -13.31 -11.75
C PRO A 19 -5.40 -12.05 -12.64
N GLY A 20 -5.57 -10.85 -12.05
CA GLY A 20 -5.59 -9.59 -12.75
C GLY A 20 -6.99 -9.18 -13.26
N PRO A 21 -7.07 -8.16 -14.12
CA PRO A 21 -5.93 -7.44 -14.72
C PRO A 21 -5.28 -6.46 -13.74
N LYS A 22 -4.03 -6.07 -14.05
CA LYS A 22 -3.42 -4.87 -13.44
C LYS A 22 -4.34 -3.67 -13.66
N PRO A 23 -4.36 -2.67 -12.74
CA PRO A 23 -5.04 -1.42 -12.94
C PRO A 23 -4.81 -0.83 -14.33
N TYR A 24 -5.89 -0.35 -14.97
CA TYR A 24 -5.86 0.23 -16.32
C TYR A 24 -6.33 1.69 -16.36
N SER A 25 -6.77 2.21 -15.21
CA SER A 25 -7.18 3.61 -15.04
C SER A 25 -6.58 4.18 -13.75
N LYS A 26 -6.57 5.52 -13.62
CA LYS A 26 -6.10 6.16 -12.38
C LYS A 26 -6.96 5.76 -11.18
N GLU A 27 -8.26 5.63 -11.39
CA GLU A 27 -9.25 5.28 -10.37
C GLU A 27 -9.00 3.86 -9.84
N THR A 28 -8.76 2.89 -10.74
CA THR A 28 -8.44 1.51 -10.34
C THR A 28 -7.09 1.40 -9.64
N ALA A 29 -6.10 2.22 -10.01
CA ALA A 29 -4.83 2.31 -9.27
C ALA A 29 -5.04 2.85 -7.85
N VAL A 30 -5.81 3.94 -7.71
CA VAL A 30 -6.15 4.52 -6.40
C VAL A 30 -6.94 3.53 -5.55
N LEU A 31 -7.88 2.78 -6.14
CA LEU A 31 -8.66 1.75 -5.47
C LEU A 31 -7.76 0.65 -4.89
N MET A 32 -6.83 0.13 -5.69
CA MET A 32 -5.85 -0.86 -5.26
C MET A 32 -4.98 -0.33 -4.10
N MET A 33 -4.45 0.89 -4.21
CA MET A 33 -3.65 1.49 -3.15
C MET A 33 -4.47 1.65 -1.86
N ALA A 34 -5.72 2.12 -1.97
CA ALA A 34 -6.59 2.35 -0.83
C ALA A 34 -6.93 1.05 -0.09
N ASP A 35 -7.33 0.01 -0.83
CA ASP A 35 -7.68 -1.30 -0.27
C ASP A 35 -6.49 -1.92 0.47
N SER A 36 -5.31 -1.94 -0.15
CA SER A 36 -4.09 -2.49 0.46
C SER A 36 -3.68 -1.72 1.71
N VAL A 37 -3.72 -0.39 1.67
CA VAL A 37 -3.38 0.46 2.82
C VAL A 37 -4.39 0.30 3.96
N GLU A 38 -5.68 0.27 3.66
CA GLU A 38 -6.74 0.09 4.65
C GLU A 38 -6.62 -1.25 5.36
N ALA A 39 -6.52 -2.33 4.58
CA ALA A 39 -6.38 -3.69 5.11
C ALA A 39 -5.14 -3.82 5.99
N ALA A 40 -3.99 -3.33 5.53
CA ALA A 40 -2.75 -3.38 6.31
C ALA A 40 -2.81 -2.51 7.57
N SER A 41 -3.44 -1.34 7.50
CA SER A 41 -3.50 -0.41 8.63
C SER A 41 -4.22 -0.98 9.86
N ARG A 42 -5.19 -1.88 9.66
CA ARG A 42 -5.91 -2.56 10.75
C ARG A 42 -5.01 -3.41 11.65
N SER A 43 -3.83 -3.80 11.16
CA SER A 43 -2.86 -4.64 11.87
C SER A 43 -1.77 -3.85 12.61
N LEU A 44 -1.77 -2.51 12.51
CA LEU A 44 -0.77 -1.67 13.18
C LEU A 44 -0.91 -1.77 14.70
N LYS A 45 0.22 -2.01 15.38
CA LYS A 45 0.30 -2.03 16.85
C LYS A 45 0.17 -0.65 17.49
N SER A 46 0.62 0.38 16.78
CA SER A 46 0.60 1.77 17.25
C SER A 46 0.32 2.70 16.07
N TYR A 47 -0.57 3.66 16.29
CA TYR A 47 -0.99 4.64 15.31
C TYR A 47 -0.31 5.97 15.63
N ASN A 48 0.80 6.25 14.98
CA ASN A 48 1.49 7.54 15.03
C ASN A 48 1.91 7.96 13.61
N ASN A 49 2.40 9.18 13.45
CA ASN A 49 2.75 9.71 12.14
C ASN A 49 3.83 8.87 11.44
N GLU A 50 4.83 8.40 12.17
CA GLU A 50 5.94 7.62 11.62
C GLU A 50 5.48 6.22 11.19
N SER A 51 4.71 5.52 12.04
CA SER A 51 4.22 4.18 11.76
C SER A 51 3.24 4.16 10.58
N ILE A 52 2.33 5.14 10.52
CA ILE A 52 1.39 5.28 9.40
C ILE A 52 2.11 5.67 8.12
N ALA A 53 3.06 6.62 8.18
CA ALA A 53 3.82 7.01 7.01
C ALA A 53 4.67 5.86 6.47
N ALA A 54 5.33 5.10 7.35
CA ALA A 54 6.10 3.92 6.97
C ALA A 54 5.21 2.87 6.30
N LEU A 55 4.04 2.59 6.86
CA LEU A 55 3.06 1.65 6.28
C LEU A 55 2.63 2.08 4.88
N VAL A 56 2.14 3.32 4.73
CA VAL A 56 1.61 3.83 3.45
C VAL A 56 2.70 3.87 2.39
N ASN A 57 3.90 4.34 2.74
CA ASN A 57 5.00 4.40 1.80
C ASN A 57 5.45 3.00 1.38
N GLY A 58 5.65 2.08 2.33
CA GLY A 58 6.10 0.72 2.05
C GLY A 58 5.19 -0.02 1.07
N ILE A 59 3.88 -0.01 1.32
CA ILE A 59 2.89 -0.69 0.46
C ILE A 59 2.89 -0.12 -0.95
N ILE A 60 2.80 1.22 -1.07
CA ILE A 60 2.67 1.84 -2.39
C ILE A 60 4.00 1.77 -3.16
N ASP A 61 5.14 1.85 -2.49
CA ASP A 61 6.45 1.69 -3.12
C ASP A 61 6.67 0.25 -3.61
N GLU A 62 6.17 -0.75 -2.87
CA GLU A 62 6.17 -2.15 -3.31
C GLU A 62 5.30 -2.35 -4.56
N GLN A 63 4.08 -1.80 -4.57
CA GLN A 63 3.19 -1.84 -5.75
C GLN A 63 3.83 -1.16 -6.99
N VAL A 64 4.55 -0.05 -6.79
CA VAL A 64 5.31 0.61 -7.87
C VAL A 64 6.45 -0.29 -8.36
N LYS A 65 7.21 -0.90 -7.44
CA LYS A 65 8.33 -1.80 -7.75
C LYS A 65 7.89 -3.05 -8.51
N GLU A 66 6.70 -3.58 -8.22
CA GLU A 66 6.06 -4.70 -8.92
C GLU A 66 5.38 -4.30 -10.24
N GLU A 67 5.54 -3.05 -10.66
CA GLU A 67 4.97 -2.49 -11.88
C GLU A 67 3.43 -2.62 -11.92
N GLN A 68 2.75 -2.58 -10.77
CA GLN A 68 1.29 -2.76 -10.71
C GLN A 68 0.55 -1.66 -11.49
N PHE A 69 1.16 -0.47 -11.61
CA PHE A 69 0.54 0.69 -12.26
C PHE A 69 0.98 0.92 -13.71
N ILE A 70 1.73 -0.03 -14.31
CA ILE A 70 2.34 0.12 -15.64
C ILE A 70 1.33 0.40 -16.75
N ASN A 71 0.08 -0.05 -16.59
CA ASN A 71 -1.00 0.12 -17.57
C ASN A 71 -1.88 1.35 -17.29
N THR A 72 -1.44 2.28 -16.43
CA THR A 72 -2.20 3.47 -16.06
C THR A 72 -1.43 4.76 -16.37
N ASN A 73 -2.15 5.87 -16.54
CA ASN A 73 -1.54 7.19 -16.71
C ASN A 73 -1.25 7.90 -15.38
N ILE A 74 -1.13 7.16 -14.27
CA ILE A 74 -0.85 7.74 -12.96
C ILE A 74 0.60 8.23 -12.90
N THR A 75 0.80 9.45 -12.42
CA THR A 75 2.15 10.04 -12.35
C THR A 75 2.75 9.87 -10.96
N PHE A 76 4.08 9.97 -10.83
CA PHE A 76 4.72 10.02 -9.50
C PHE A 76 4.21 11.19 -8.65
N LYS A 77 3.78 12.29 -9.28
CA LYS A 77 3.14 13.42 -8.58
C LYS A 77 1.77 13.03 -8.02
N ASP A 78 0.97 12.27 -8.78
CA ASP A 78 -0.31 11.73 -8.32
C ASP A 78 -0.07 10.79 -7.12
N ILE A 79 0.88 9.86 -7.25
CA ILE A 79 1.25 8.90 -6.19
C ILE A 79 1.68 9.64 -4.91
N ALA A 80 2.56 10.63 -5.02
CA ALA A 80 3.01 11.42 -3.87
C ALA A 80 1.85 12.18 -3.19
N THR A 81 0.88 12.64 -3.98
CA THR A 81 -0.32 13.30 -3.47
C THR A 81 -1.24 12.31 -2.74
N ILE A 82 -1.43 11.12 -3.32
CA ILE A 82 -2.24 10.04 -2.74
C ILE A 82 -1.64 9.56 -1.41
N LYS A 83 -0.32 9.31 -1.37
CA LYS A 83 0.40 8.94 -0.14
C LYS A 83 0.15 9.93 0.99
N LYS A 84 0.34 11.23 0.73
CA LYS A 84 0.08 12.30 1.71
C LYS A 84 -1.37 12.32 2.17
N LEU A 85 -2.31 12.11 1.24
CA LEU A 85 -3.74 12.07 1.55
C LEU A 85 -4.09 10.88 2.46
N PHE A 86 -3.57 9.69 2.15
CA PHE A 86 -3.81 8.48 2.93
C PHE A 86 -3.25 8.60 4.35
N ILE A 87 -2.01 9.09 4.50
CA ILE A 87 -1.42 9.33 5.81
C ILE A 87 -2.31 10.26 6.64
N LYS A 88 -2.74 11.39 6.06
CA LYS A 88 -3.64 12.35 6.72
C LYS A 88 -4.98 11.71 7.11
N LYS A 89 -5.56 10.89 6.23
CA LYS A 89 -6.86 10.23 6.47
C LYS A 89 -6.76 9.18 7.58
N LEU A 90 -5.74 8.33 7.56
CA LEU A 90 -5.53 7.33 8.60
C LEU A 90 -5.27 7.99 9.97
N LEU A 91 -4.45 9.04 10.03
CA LEU A 91 -4.25 9.80 11.27
C LEU A 91 -5.58 10.33 11.84
N ASN A 92 -6.47 10.80 10.97
CA ASN A 92 -7.78 11.30 11.37
C ASN A 92 -8.70 10.17 11.88
N ILE A 93 -8.78 9.05 11.15
CA ILE A 93 -9.61 7.88 11.50
C ILE A 93 -9.20 7.29 12.85
N TYR A 94 -7.90 7.19 13.10
CA TYR A 94 -7.37 6.62 14.35
C TYR A 94 -7.17 7.67 15.46
N HIS A 95 -7.74 8.87 15.31
CA HIS A 95 -7.69 9.96 16.29
C HIS A 95 -6.28 10.30 16.80
N VAL A 96 -5.27 10.15 15.95
CA VAL A 96 -3.90 10.47 16.29
C VAL A 96 -3.80 11.99 16.43
N ARG A 97 -3.67 12.47 17.67
CA ARG A 97 -3.39 13.88 17.92
C ARG A 97 -2.00 14.16 17.37
N VAL A 98 -1.93 15.08 16.41
CA VAL A 98 -0.65 15.61 15.94
C VAL A 98 -0.09 16.43 17.10
N GLU A 99 0.83 15.85 17.86
CA GLU A 99 1.69 16.65 18.74
C GLU A 99 2.53 17.54 17.82
N TYR A 100 2.32 18.85 17.92
CA TYR A 100 3.16 19.80 17.21
C TYR A 100 4.59 19.66 17.73
N PRO A 101 5.60 19.54 16.85
CA PRO A 101 6.99 19.59 17.28
C PRO A 101 7.24 20.95 17.96
N LYS A 102 7.91 20.93 19.11
CA LYS A 102 8.47 22.14 19.73
C LYS A 102 9.53 22.76 18.83
#